data_AF-A0A4U3LYW6-F1
#
_entry.id   AF-A0A4U3LYW6-F1
#
_cell.length_a   1.000
_cell.length_b   1.000
_cell.length_c   1.000
_cell.angle_alpha   90.00
_cell.angle_beta   90.00
_cell.angle_gamma   90.00
#
_symmetry.space_group_name_H-M   'P 1'
#
loop_
_entity.id
_entity.type
_entity.pdbx_description
1 polymer ?
#
loop_
_entity_poly.entity_id
_entity_poly.type
_entity_poly.pdbx_seq_one_letter_code
_entity_poly.pdbx_strand_id
1 'polypeptide(L)'
;MADDPVVEALKRIDTKLAALLAIVVDGHLRDTEMAKPRPRTIDKMLVDVGLTQVEVARLLGKTPQAVGQVLQKDKKGTGKPQAAGGGDS
;
A
#
# COMPACT_ATOMS: atom_id res chain seq x y z
N MET A 1 -27.85 -5.70 -13.40
CA MET A 1 -27.80 -4.48 -14.23
C MET A 1 -26.37 -4.37 -14.72
N ALA A 2 -26.15 -4.30 -16.04
CA ALA A 2 -24.81 -4.01 -16.54
C ALA A 2 -24.46 -2.58 -16.12
N ASP A 3 -23.33 -2.39 -15.43
CA ASP A 3 -22.86 -1.06 -15.07
C ASP A 3 -22.69 -0.22 -16.33
N ASP A 4 -23.11 1.05 -16.26
CA ASP A 4 -22.96 2.02 -17.36
C ASP A 4 -21.47 2.13 -17.74
N PRO A 5 -21.10 1.98 -19.03
CA PRO A 5 -19.71 2.02 -19.47
C PRO A 5 -18.98 3.32 -19.07
N VAL A 6 -19.70 4.44 -18.95
CA VAL A 6 -19.16 5.72 -18.48
C VAL A 6 -18.84 5.64 -16.99
N VAL A 7 -19.75 5.06 -16.19
CA VAL A 7 -19.54 4.87 -14.75
C VAL A 7 -18.34 3.96 -14.50
N GLU A 8 -18.17 2.89 -15.27
CA GLU A 8 -17.00 2.02 -15.19
C GLU A 8 -15.69 2.73 -15.59
N ALA A 9 -15.73 3.59 -16.61
CA ALA A 9 -14.58 4.40 -16.97
C ALA A 9 -14.19 5.38 -15.85
N LEU A 10 -15.18 6.03 -15.23
CA LEU A 10 -14.97 6.95 -14.10
C LEU A 10 -14.37 6.26 -12.89
N LYS A 11 -14.87 5.08 -12.50
CA LYS A 11 -14.28 4.26 -11.42
C LYS A 11 -12.82 3.96 -11.70
N ARG A 12 -12.48 3.53 -12.92
CA ARG A 12 -11.07 3.24 -13.30
C ARG A 12 -10.17 4.48 -13.26
N ILE A 13 -10.69 5.65 -13.61
CA ILE A 13 -9.94 6.91 -13.53
C ILE A 13 -9.69 7.26 -12.07
N ASP A 14 -10.74 7.23 -11.24
CA ASP A 14 -10.65 7.49 -9.81
C ASP A 14 -9.63 6.59 -9.11
N THR A 15 -9.69 5.28 -9.36
CA THR A 15 -8.71 4.31 -8.84
C THR A 15 -7.27 4.66 -9.21
N LYS A 16 -7.02 5.07 -10.46
CA LYS A 16 -5.67 5.44 -10.93
C LYS A 16 -5.19 6.74 -10.30
N LEU A 17 -6.07 7.73 -10.16
CA LEU A 17 -5.75 9.01 -9.54
C LEU A 17 -5.46 8.86 -8.04
N ALA A 18 -6.28 8.09 -7.33
CA ALA A 18 -6.04 7.77 -5.92
C ALA A 18 -4.69 7.07 -5.71
N ALA A 19 -4.38 6.08 -6.56
CA ALA A 19 -3.10 5.38 -6.51
C ALA A 19 -1.91 6.33 -6.77
N LEU A 20 -2.01 7.18 -7.80
CA LEU A 20 -0.96 8.14 -8.14
C LEU A 20 -0.73 9.14 -7.00
N LEU A 21 -1.80 9.71 -6.46
CA LEU A 21 -1.74 10.66 -5.35
C LEU A 21 -1.07 10.03 -4.13
N ALA A 22 -1.46 8.80 -3.77
CA ALA A 22 -0.87 8.08 -2.64
C ALA A 22 0.65 7.91 -2.79
N ILE A 23 1.11 7.53 -4.00
CA ILE A 23 2.53 7.36 -4.30
C ILE A 23 3.28 8.69 -4.21
N VAL A 24 2.74 9.76 -4.81
CA VAL A 24 3.38 11.08 -4.82
C VAL A 24 3.48 11.66 -3.41
N VAL A 25 2.41 11.53 -2.60
CA VAL A 25 2.41 11.99 -1.21
C VAL A 25 3.39 11.18 -0.36
N ASP A 26 3.46 9.85 -0.54
CA ASP A 26 4.43 9.01 0.18
C ASP A 26 5.88 9.40 -0.15
N GLY A 27 6.19 9.63 -1.43
CA GLY A 27 7.50 10.13 -1.86
C GLY A 27 7.82 11.48 -1.22
N HIS A 28 6.91 12.44 -1.33
CA HIS A 28 7.09 13.78 -0.77
C HIS A 28 7.32 13.77 0.75
N LEU A 29 6.60 12.92 1.50
CA LEU A 29 6.78 12.78 2.95
C LEU A 29 8.13 12.16 3.33
N ARG A 30 8.69 11.28 2.49
CA ARG A 30 10.03 10.71 2.70
C ARG A 30 11.11 11.74 2.42
N ASP A 31 10.94 12.52 1.36
CA ASP A 31 11.96 13.47 0.90
C ASP A 31 12.06 14.71 1.80
N THR A 32 10.97 15.09 2.47
CA THR A 32 10.92 16.31 3.28
C THR A 32 11.28 16.11 4.75
N GLU A 33 11.56 14.88 5.19
CA GLU A 33 11.77 14.48 6.60
C GLU A 33 10.71 14.97 7.61
N MET A 34 9.58 15.52 7.14
CA MET A 34 8.52 16.12 7.94
C MET A 34 7.86 15.11 8.89
N ALA A 35 8.00 13.81 8.58
CA ALA A 35 7.73 12.71 9.49
C ALA A 35 8.71 11.58 9.16
N LYS A 36 9.19 10.81 10.16
CA LYS A 36 9.83 9.50 9.93
C LYS A 36 8.72 8.50 9.59
N PRO A 37 8.34 8.30 8.32
CA PRO A 37 7.15 7.54 7.99
C PRO A 37 7.46 6.08 8.32
N ARG A 38 6.52 5.39 8.98
CA ARG A 38 6.69 3.95 9.20
C ARG A 38 6.89 3.26 7.85
N PRO A 39 7.83 2.30 7.74
CA PRO A 39 7.95 1.49 6.54
C PRO A 39 6.59 0.83 6.25
N ARG A 40 6.04 1.10 5.07
CA ARG A 40 4.79 0.52 4.57
C ARG A 40 5.01 0.08 3.14
N THR A 41 4.41 -1.04 2.75
CA THR A 41 4.45 -1.51 1.37
C THR A 41 3.52 -0.68 0.49
N ILE A 42 3.81 -0.62 -0.81
CA ILE A 42 2.93 0.02 -1.79
C ILE A 42 1.53 -0.63 -1.77
N ASP A 43 1.46 -1.95 -1.58
CA ASP A 43 0.24 -2.72 -1.43
C ASP A 43 -0.60 -2.19 -0.25
N LYS A 44 0.02 -2.00 0.93
CA LYS A 44 -0.66 -1.47 2.12
C LYS A 44 -1.14 -0.04 1.93
N MET A 45 -0.31 0.80 1.33
CA MET A 45 -0.65 2.19 1.07
C MET A 45 -1.87 2.33 0.15
N LEU A 46 -1.93 1.53 -0.92
CA LEU A 46 -3.06 1.56 -1.85
C LEU A 46 -4.36 1.06 -1.17
N VAL A 47 -4.27 0.04 -0.32
CA VAL A 47 -5.43 -0.40 0.47
C VAL A 47 -5.90 0.66 1.45
N ASP A 48 -4.98 1.40 2.08
CA ASP A 48 -5.31 2.43 3.07
C ASP A 48 -6.04 3.63 2.47
N VAL A 49 -5.87 3.89 1.17
CA VAL A 49 -6.64 4.92 0.44
C VAL A 49 -7.93 4.38 -0.17
N GLY A 50 -8.34 3.16 0.20
CA GLY A 50 -9.66 2.61 -0.12
C GLY A 50 -9.70 1.62 -1.29
N LEU A 51 -8.56 1.28 -1.90
CA LEU A 51 -8.56 0.29 -2.98
C LEU A 51 -8.76 -1.12 -2.42
N THR A 52 -9.55 -1.91 -3.13
CA THR A 52 -9.70 -3.33 -2.84
C THR A 52 -8.44 -4.10 -3.21
N GLN A 53 -8.24 -5.26 -2.58
CA GLN A 53 -7.14 -6.17 -2.88
C GLN A 53 -7.08 -6.58 -4.36
N VAL A 54 -8.23 -6.67 -5.04
CA VAL A 54 -8.33 -7.02 -6.46
C VAL A 54 -7.87 -5.86 -7.34
N GLU A 55 -8.27 -4.63 -7.01
CA GLU A 55 -7.82 -3.43 -7.73
C GLU A 55 -6.32 -3.22 -7.57
N VAL A 56 -5.79 -3.38 -6.35
CA VAL A 56 -4.34 -3.33 -6.09
C VAL A 56 -3.60 -4.41 -6.89
N ALA A 57 -4.11 -5.64 -6.91
CA ALA A 57 -3.51 -6.73 -7.69
C ALA A 57 -3.45 -6.38 -9.18
N ARG A 58 -4.55 -5.86 -9.74
CA ARG A 58 -4.62 -5.42 -11.15
C ARG A 58 -3.66 -4.26 -11.43
N LEU A 59 -3.57 -3.26 -10.56
CA LEU A 59 -2.68 -2.12 -10.72
C LEU A 59 -1.20 -2.51 -10.68
N LEU A 60 -0.84 -3.41 -9.77
CA LEU A 60 0.55 -3.80 -9.54
C LEU A 60 1.01 -5.00 -10.39
N GLY A 61 0.13 -5.56 -11.23
CA GLY A 61 0.43 -6.77 -12.00
C GLY A 61 0.66 -8.01 -11.13
N LYS A 62 0.01 -8.08 -9.97
CA LYS A 62 0.11 -9.17 -8.99
C LYS A 62 -1.16 -10.02 -8.97
N THR A 63 -1.10 -11.18 -8.32
CA THR A 63 -2.32 -11.93 -7.97
C THR A 63 -2.93 -11.39 -6.68
N PRO A 64 -4.27 -11.48 -6.48
CA PRO A 64 -4.89 -11.09 -5.22
C PRO A 64 -4.27 -11.80 -4.01
N GLN A 65 -3.94 -13.09 -4.13
CA GLN A 65 -3.29 -13.86 -3.07
C GLN A 65 -1.94 -13.28 -2.68
N ALA A 66 -1.12 -12.87 -3.65
CA ALA A 66 0.17 -12.24 -3.38
C ALA A 66 0.01 -10.93 -2.62
N VAL A 67 -0.95 -10.07 -3.00
CA VAL A 67 -1.27 -8.85 -2.26
C VAL A 67 -1.70 -9.19 -0.83
N GLY A 68 -2.54 -10.21 -0.65
CA GLY A 68 -3.02 -10.64 0.67
C GLY A 68 -1.88 -11.11 1.59
N GLN A 69 -0.92 -11.86 1.05
CA GLN A 69 0.25 -12.29 1.79
C GLN A 69 1.12 -11.10 2.24
N VAL A 70 1.31 -10.10 1.38
CA VAL A 70 2.04 -8.87 1.74
C VAL A 70 1.34 -8.14 2.88
N LEU A 71 0.03 -7.93 2.78
CA LEU A 71 -0.76 -7.25 3.81
C LEU A 71 -0.74 -8.00 5.16
N GLN A 72 -0.71 -9.33 5.14
CA GLN A 72 -0.59 -10.13 6.36
C GLN A 72 0.81 -10.06 6.99
N LYS A 73 1.87 -10.01 6.17
CA LYS A 73 3.24 -9.82 6.65
C LYS A 73 3.41 -8.44 7.30
N ASP A 74 2.84 -7.40 6.70
CA ASP A 74 2.85 -6.04 7.25
C ASP A 74 2.16 -5.96 8.62
N LYS A 75 1.09 -6.73 8.84
CA LYS A 75 0.45 -6.83 10.18
C LYS A 75 1.36 -7.45 11.23
N LYS A 76 2.15 -8.47 10.86
CA LYS A 76 3.04 -9.20 11.78
C LYS A 76 4.31 -8.43 12.15
N GLY A 77 4.74 -7.44 11.37
CA GLY A 77 5.91 -6.60 11.63
C GLY A 77 5.77 -5.57 12.77
N THR A 78 4.64 -5.55 13.48
CA THR A 78 4.36 -4.58 14.56
C THR A 78 4.76 -5.06 15.96
N GLY A 79 5.47 -6.18 16.09
CA GLY A 79 5.91 -6.75 17.37
C GLY A 79 7.43 -6.85 17.54
N LYS A 80 7.97 -6.03 18.45
CA LYS A 80 9.34 -5.95 19.04
C LYS A 80 10.43 -5.16 18.28
N PRO A 81 11.03 -4.14 18.94
CA PRO A 81 12.43 -3.79 18.69
C PRO A 81 13.31 -4.94 19.21
N GLN A 82 14.19 -5.46 18.37
CA GLN A 82 15.30 -6.28 18.82
C GLN A 82 16.30 -5.36 19.51
N ALA A 83 16.12 -5.18 20.82
CA ALA A 83 17.11 -4.58 21.68
C ALA A 83 18.34 -5.49 21.80
N ALA A 84 19.48 -4.83 21.95
CA ALA A 84 20.84 -5.34 22.00
C ALA A 84 21.06 -6.60 22.87
N GLY A 85 22.01 -7.41 22.43
CA GLY A 85 22.69 -8.41 23.24
C GLY A 85 24.13 -8.54 22.75
N GLY A 86 24.96 -7.57 23.14
CA GLY A 86 26.42 -7.74 23.12
C GLY A 86 26.81 -8.89 24.03
N GLY A 87 27.75 -9.71 23.56
CA GLY A 87 28.40 -10.75 24.33
C GLY A 87 29.88 -10.74 23.96
N ASP A 88 30.60 -9.81 24.58
CA ASP A 88 32.03 -9.98 24.87
C ASP A 88 32.09 -10.98 26.04
N SER A 89 32.73 -12.13 25.81
CA SER A 89 33.48 -12.96 26.78
C SER A 89 34.07 -14.16 26.05
#